data_AF-A0A3D5E4C9-F1
#
_entry.id   AF-A0A3D5E4C9-F1
#
_cell.length_a   1.000
_cell.length_b   1.000
_cell.length_c   1.000
_cell.angle_alpha   90.00
_cell.angle_beta   90.00
_cell.angle_gamma   90.00
#
_symmetry.space_group_name_H-M   'P 1'
#
loop_
_entity.id
_entity.type
_entity.pdbx_description
1 polymer ?
#
loop_
_entity_poly.entity_id
_entity_poly.type
_entity_poly.pdbx_seq_one_letter_code
_entity_poly.pdbx_strand_id
1 'polypeptide(L)'
;IFIDDISIEEINYKEDFENGHGDWQSNGWVRLDNMLPQNWLIKLVNREQQSIQTIPVKDGSTEFEILSGSDIIISPTTPYTTEIAYYELKTYNQK
;
A
#
# COMPACT_ATOMS: atom_id res chain seq x y z
N ILE A 1 11.30 3.56 7.28
CA ILE A 1 11.98 3.00 8.48
C ILE A 1 10.90 2.66 9.48
N PHE A 2 10.92 1.42 9.97
CA PHE A 2 10.09 0.94 11.06
C PHE A 2 11.04 0.53 12.20
N ILE A 3 10.62 0.77 13.43
CA ILE A 3 11.36 0.39 14.65
C ILE A 3 10.39 -0.31 15.57
N ASP A 4 10.85 -1.39 16.18
CA ASP A 4 10.05 -2.29 17.02
C ASP A 4 10.99 -2.96 18.05
N ASP A 5 10.43 -3.56 19.09
CA ASP A 5 11.16 -4.28 20.16
C ASP A 5 12.41 -3.53 20.68
N ILE A 6 12.22 -2.27 21.10
CA ILE A 6 13.33 -1.40 21.51
C ILE A 6 13.75 -1.72 22.93
N SER A 7 15.06 -1.81 23.18
CA SER A 7 15.62 -1.97 24.52
C SER A 7 16.84 -1.08 24.75
N ILE A 8 16.96 -0.55 25.97
CA ILE A 8 18.14 0.18 26.46
C ILE A 8 18.50 -0.41 27.82
N GLU A 9 19.53 -1.25 27.85
CA GLU A 9 19.87 -2.08 29.02
C GLU A 9 20.34 -1.23 30.21
N GLU A 10 21.10 -0.17 29.96
CA GLU A 10 21.71 0.67 31.00
C GLU A 10 20.69 1.37 31.90
N ILE A 11 19.47 1.55 31.39
CA ILE A 11 18.34 2.13 32.13
C ILE A 11 17.18 1.15 32.34
N ASN A 12 17.36 -0.13 32.00
CA ASN A 12 16.33 -1.17 32.03
C ASN A 12 15.03 -0.79 31.28
N TYR A 13 15.16 -0.07 30.17
CA TYR A 13 14.02 0.34 29.35
C TYR A 13 13.73 -0.71 28.27
N LYS A 14 12.44 -1.04 28.09
CA LYS A 14 11.93 -1.91 27.01
C LYS A 14 10.56 -1.40 26.56
N GLU A 15 10.33 -1.37 25.26
CA GLU A 15 9.05 -0.98 24.65
C GLU A 15 8.80 -1.80 23.38
N ASP A 16 7.68 -2.50 23.37
CA ASP A 16 7.17 -3.29 22.24
C ASP A 16 6.03 -2.56 21.50
N PHE A 17 5.61 -1.40 21.99
CA PHE A 17 4.54 -0.58 21.43
C PHE A 17 3.19 -1.30 21.32
N GLU A 18 2.97 -2.41 22.01
CA GLU A 18 1.69 -3.13 21.92
C GLU A 18 0.65 -2.47 22.82
N ASN A 19 1.05 -2.11 24.04
CA ASN A 19 0.16 -1.52 25.05
C ASN A 19 0.05 0.00 25.00
N GLY A 20 0.76 0.66 24.08
CA GLY A 20 0.69 2.11 23.92
C GLY A 20 1.88 2.68 23.17
N HIS A 21 2.28 3.89 23.55
CA HIS A 21 3.46 4.60 23.04
C HIS A 21 4.57 4.69 24.10
N GLY A 22 4.38 4.10 25.29
CA GLY A 22 5.29 4.26 26.42
C GLY A 22 5.61 5.72 26.70
N ASP A 23 6.91 6.00 26.81
CA ASP A 23 7.46 7.35 26.99
C ASP A 23 7.72 8.11 25.68
N TRP A 24 7.31 7.56 24.53
CA TRP A 24 7.60 8.16 23.22
C TRP A 24 6.63 9.30 22.89
N GLN A 25 7.20 10.42 22.44
CA GLN A 25 6.47 11.49 21.80
C GLN A 25 6.68 11.43 20.29
N SER A 26 5.61 11.11 19.56
CA SER A 26 5.68 11.07 18.11
C SER A 26 5.70 12.47 17.51
N ASN A 27 6.84 12.87 16.95
CA ASN A 27 6.99 14.10 16.17
C ASN A 27 7.07 13.78 14.67
N GLY A 28 5.97 13.25 14.13
CA GLY A 28 5.86 12.87 12.71
C GLY A 28 6.00 11.37 12.42
N TRP A 29 6.16 10.54 13.45
CA TRP A 29 6.07 9.09 13.34
C TRP A 29 4.61 8.65 13.51
N VAL A 30 4.26 7.46 13.02
CA VAL A 30 2.93 6.89 13.20
C VAL A 30 3.09 5.50 13.81
N ARG A 31 2.29 5.19 14.84
CA ARG A 31 2.21 3.82 15.37
C ARG A 31 1.40 2.98 14.40
N LEU A 32 1.93 1.83 14.01
CA LEU A 32 1.29 0.87 13.12
C LEU A 32 1.20 -0.47 13.85
N ASP A 33 0.14 -1.23 13.62
CA ASP A 33 -0.13 -2.54 14.21
C ASP A 33 0.57 -3.69 13.44
N ASN A 34 1.75 -3.40 12.89
CA ASN A 34 2.49 -4.29 11.98
C ASN A 34 1.68 -4.84 10.78
N MET A 35 0.47 -4.32 10.54
CA MET A 35 -0.28 -4.55 9.32
C MET A 35 -0.11 -3.34 8.41
N LEU A 36 0.62 -3.54 7.31
CA LEU A 36 0.67 -2.56 6.24
C LEU A 36 -0.30 -2.98 5.13
N PRO A 37 -1.56 -2.49 5.11
CA PRO A 37 -2.51 -2.84 4.06
C PRO A 37 -2.03 -2.30 2.72
N GLN A 38 -1.55 -3.18 1.86
CA GLN A 38 -1.13 -2.81 0.52
C GLN A 38 -2.36 -2.46 -0.33
N ASN A 39 -2.55 -1.18 -0.62
CA ASN A 39 -3.68 -0.68 -1.40
C ASN A 39 -3.24 -0.27 -2.81
N TRP A 40 -4.18 -0.39 -3.76
CA TRP A 40 -3.94 -0.09 -5.17
C TRP A 40 -5.06 0.77 -5.75
N LEU A 41 -4.65 1.77 -6.53
CA LEU A 41 -5.52 2.53 -7.41
C LEU A 41 -5.22 2.12 -8.85
N ILE A 42 -6.20 1.54 -9.53
CA ILE A 42 -6.10 1.18 -10.94
C ILE A 42 -7.01 2.09 -11.74
N LYS A 43 -6.46 2.70 -12.80
CA LYS A 43 -7.22 3.50 -13.77
C LYS A 43 -6.98 3.01 -15.19
N LEU A 44 -8.06 2.90 -15.95
CA LEU A 44 -8.04 2.70 -17.40
C LEU A 44 -8.26 4.04 -18.07
N VAL A 45 -7.34 4.43 -18.94
CA VAL A 45 -7.45 5.66 -19.73
C VAL A 45 -7.68 5.27 -21.18
N ASN A 46 -8.84 5.64 -21.70
CA ASN A 46 -9.13 5.53 -23.12
C ASN A 46 -8.92 6.89 -23.79
N ARG A 47 -7.90 6.98 -24.65
CA ARG A 47 -7.55 8.23 -25.34
C ARG A 47 -8.53 8.61 -26.43
N GLU A 48 -9.09 7.63 -27.13
CA GLU A 48 -10.04 7.86 -28.22
C GLU A 48 -11.38 8.37 -27.70
N GLN A 49 -11.87 7.76 -26.63
CA GLN A 49 -13.13 8.14 -25.97
C GLN A 49 -12.95 9.26 -24.93
N GLN A 50 -11.72 9.72 -24.73
CA GLN A 50 -11.34 10.72 -23.72
C GLN A 50 -11.93 10.42 -22.33
N SER A 51 -11.87 9.15 -21.92
CA SER A 51 -12.50 8.67 -20.70
C SER A 51 -11.50 8.03 -19.74
N ILE A 52 -11.82 8.12 -18.44
CA ILE A 52 -11.05 7.49 -17.37
C ILE A 52 -12.01 6.65 -16.54
N GLN A 53 -11.69 5.38 -16.36
CA GLN A 53 -12.42 4.46 -15.49
C GLN A 53 -11.54 4.04 -14.32
N THR A 54 -12.03 4.21 -13.09
CA THR A 54 -11.39 3.65 -11.90
C THR A 54 -11.85 2.21 -11.71
N ILE A 55 -10.92 1.28 -11.55
CA ILE A 55 -11.22 -0.12 -11.28
C ILE A 55 -11.12 -0.37 -9.78
N PRO A 56 -12.17 -0.90 -9.13
CA PRO A 56 -12.10 -1.27 -7.73
C PRO A 56 -11.14 -2.45 -7.55
N VAL A 57 -10.26 -2.34 -6.56
CA VAL A 57 -9.36 -3.41 -6.13
C VAL A 57 -9.83 -3.90 -4.77
N LYS A 58 -10.00 -5.21 -4.65
CA LYS A 58 -10.44 -5.85 -3.41
C LYS A 58 -9.39 -6.88 -2.99
N ASP A 59 -9.01 -6.85 -1.72
CA ASP A 59 -8.06 -7.81 -1.16
C ASP A 59 -6.74 -7.90 -1.97
N GLY A 60 -6.28 -6.75 -2.49
CA GLY A 60 -5.03 -6.63 -3.26
C GLY A 60 -5.09 -7.12 -4.71
N SER A 61 -6.24 -7.59 -5.20
CA SER A 61 -6.38 -8.11 -6.58
C SER A 61 -7.69 -7.68 -7.24
N THR A 62 -7.71 -7.76 -8.58
CA THR A 62 -8.91 -7.52 -9.38
C THR A 62 -8.70 -8.11 -10.77
N GLU A 63 -9.80 -8.38 -11.47
CA GLU A 63 -9.81 -8.82 -12.86
C GLU A 63 -10.81 -7.94 -13.61
N PHE A 64 -10.41 -7.46 -14.79
CA PHE A 64 -11.22 -6.57 -15.60
C PHE A 64 -10.91 -6.76 -17.08
N GLU A 65 -11.90 -6.46 -17.92
CA GLU A 65 -11.71 -6.41 -19.37
C GLU A 65 -11.08 -5.08 -19.78
N ILE A 66 -10.20 -5.13 -20.77
CA ILE A 66 -9.57 -3.95 -21.34
C ILE A 66 -9.72 -3.94 -22.86
N LEU A 67 -10.07 -2.78 -23.40
CA LEU A 67 -10.10 -2.55 -24.83
C LEU A 67 -8.69 -2.27 -25.35
N SER A 68 -8.38 -2.79 -26.54
CA SER A 68 -7.13 -2.49 -27.24
C SER A 68 -6.94 -0.98 -27.37
N GLY A 69 -5.72 -0.50 -27.10
CA GLY A 69 -5.37 0.93 -27.17
C GLY A 69 -5.63 1.73 -25.89
N SER A 70 -6.05 1.09 -24.80
CA SER A 70 -6.18 1.75 -23.49
C SER A 70 -4.86 1.72 -22.71
N ASP A 71 -4.57 2.79 -21.97
CA ASP A 71 -3.46 2.81 -21.00
C ASP A 71 -3.94 2.31 -19.63
N ILE A 72 -3.12 1.50 -18.96
CA ILE A 72 -3.35 1.06 -17.58
C ILE A 72 -2.41 1.84 -16.67
N ILE A 73 -2.98 2.56 -15.70
CA ILE A 73 -2.24 3.22 -14.63
C ILE A 73 -2.46 2.42 -13.35
N ILE A 74 -1.37 1.88 -12.80
CA ILE A 74 -1.35 1.16 -11.52
C ILE A 74 -0.56 2.01 -10.54
N SER A 75 -1.17 2.38 -9.42
CA SER A 75 -0.54 3.22 -8.40
C SER A 75 -0.73 2.61 -7.02
N PRO A 76 0.35 2.41 -6.24
CA PRO A 76 0.22 2.03 -4.85
C PRO A 76 -0.30 3.21 -4.02
N THR A 77 -1.20 2.94 -3.07
CA THR A 77 -1.86 3.97 -2.25
C THR A 77 -1.77 3.72 -0.75
N THR A 78 -0.92 2.78 -0.34
CA THR A 78 -0.61 2.49 1.06
C THR A 78 -0.08 3.76 1.74
N PRO A 79 -0.75 4.29 2.78
CA PRO A 79 -0.31 5.48 3.48
C PRO A 79 1.04 5.25 4.17
N TYR A 80 1.87 6.30 4.17
CA TYR A 80 3.05 6.44 5.05
C TYR A 80 4.06 5.27 4.98
N THR A 81 4.19 4.62 3.82
CA THR A 81 5.22 3.60 3.58
C THR A 81 6.26 4.06 2.57
N THR A 82 7.52 3.65 2.80
CA THR A 82 8.60 3.74 1.82
C THR A 82 8.89 2.38 1.17
N GLU A 83 8.13 1.35 1.54
CA GLU A 83 8.29 0.01 0.98
C GLU A 83 7.89 -0.01 -0.50
N ILE A 84 8.65 -0.79 -1.28
CA ILE A 84 8.33 -1.00 -2.69
C ILE A 84 7.04 -1.81 -2.78
N ALA A 85 6.08 -1.27 -3.52
CA ALA A 85 4.84 -1.97 -3.83
C ALA A 85 5.01 -2.84 -5.09
N TYR A 86 5.11 -4.15 -4.92
CA TYR A 86 5.19 -5.10 -6.03
C TYR A 86 3.81 -5.42 -6.57
N TYR A 87 3.66 -5.46 -7.90
CA TYR A 87 2.46 -5.94 -8.57
C TYR A 87 2.82 -6.93 -9.68
N GLU A 88 1.84 -7.75 -10.06
CA GLU A 88 1.92 -8.63 -11.22
C GLU A 88 0.74 -8.32 -12.15
N LEU A 89 1.00 -8.18 -13.44
CA LEU A 89 -0.02 -8.02 -14.46
C LEU A 89 0.01 -9.23 -15.40
N LYS A 90 -1.11 -9.94 -15.49
CA LYS A 90 -1.30 -11.06 -16.41
C LYS A 90 -2.42 -10.72 -17.39
N THR A 91 -2.18 -10.96 -18.68
CA THR A 91 -3.16 -10.71 -19.75
C THR A 91 -3.53 -12.01 -20.42
N TYR A 92 -4.81 -12.19 -20.69
CA TYR A 92 -5.33 -13.35 -21.41
C TYR A 92 -6.21 -12.87 -22.56
N ASN A 93 -6.09 -13.50 -23.72
CA ASN A 93 -7.04 -13.27 -24.80
C ASN A 93 -8.32 -14.04 -24.49
N GLN A 94 -9.46 -13.36 -24.51
CA GLN A 94 -10.74 -14.06 -24.52
C GLN A 94 -10.88 -14.79 -25.87
N LYS A 95 -11.14 -16.10 -25.82
CA LYS A 95 -11.39 -16.95 -27.00
C LYS A 95 -12.81 -16.78 -27.52
#